data_AF-X8CK33-F1
#
_entry.id   AF-X8CK33-F1
#
_cell.length_a   1.000
_cell.length_b   1.000
_cell.length_c   1.000
_cell.angle_alpha   90.00
_cell.angle_beta   90.00
_cell.angle_gamma   90.00
#
_symmetry.space_group_name_H-M   'P 1'
#
loop_
_entity.id
_entity.type
_entity.pdbx_description
1 polymer ?
#
loop_
_entity_poly.entity_id
_entity_poly.type
_entity_poly.pdbx_seq_one_letter_code
_entity_poly.pdbx_strand_id
1 'polypeptide(L)'
;MDEGAEDEVNADTTPRGKQIAAAAIRANNVLTGICAAAGLTLPAAVWATLMPGQGRSVAAAVLCGLFVLIFISRGRAFADKRQAIALVCGAVAAMCVGVVKYVLSEPAPSGEAVLWGAAVLVAFGGAGLAAALLVPITRFTPLVRMVAEWLEIVAIIVAMPLAAWIGGLFTWVRMR
;
A
#
# COMPACT_ATOMS: atom_id res chain seq x y z
N MET A 1 -34.49 -14.07 57.28
CA MET A 1 -33.30 -14.75 56.73
C MET A 1 -33.76 -15.74 55.69
N ASP A 2 -33.88 -15.30 54.44
CA ASP A 2 -32.93 -15.74 53.44
C ASP A 2 -32.64 -14.54 52.54
N GLU A 3 -31.42 -14.38 52.05
CA GLU A 3 -31.01 -13.18 51.32
C GLU A 3 -31.23 -13.39 49.82
N GLY A 4 -32.43 -13.04 49.37
CA GLY A 4 -32.73 -12.76 47.96
C GLY A 4 -31.97 -11.53 47.48
N ALA A 5 -30.64 -11.65 47.40
CA ALA A 5 -29.77 -10.68 46.79
C ALA A 5 -30.02 -10.69 45.28
N GLU A 6 -30.99 -9.87 44.85
CA GLU A 6 -31.24 -9.62 43.45
C GLU A 6 -29.96 -9.09 42.81
N ASP A 7 -29.35 -9.90 41.93
CA ASP A 7 -28.29 -9.47 41.02
C ASP A 7 -28.93 -8.44 40.07
N GLU A 8 -28.94 -7.17 40.51
CA GLU A 8 -29.62 -6.06 39.85
C GLU A 8 -29.08 -5.94 38.43
N VAL A 9 -29.83 -6.48 37.46
CA VAL A 9 -29.36 -6.71 36.10
C VAL A 9 -29.03 -5.38 35.46
N ASN A 10 -27.73 -5.06 35.46
CA ASN A 10 -27.24 -3.74 35.12
C ASN A 10 -27.50 -3.46 33.63
N ALA A 11 -28.61 -2.78 33.36
CA ALA A 11 -29.12 -2.54 32.01
C ALA A 11 -28.21 -1.61 31.17
N ASP A 12 -27.21 -0.98 31.79
CA ASP A 12 -26.16 -0.28 31.08
C ASP A 12 -25.19 -1.27 30.40
N THR A 13 -25.60 -1.72 29.23
CA THR A 13 -24.80 -2.54 28.32
C THR A 13 -23.65 -1.77 27.66
N THR A 14 -23.46 -0.48 27.97
CA THR A 14 -22.36 0.34 27.43
C THR A 14 -21.02 -0.25 27.84
N PRO A 15 -20.13 -0.62 26.89
CA PRO A 15 -18.84 -1.22 27.23
C PRO A 15 -18.00 -0.28 28.10
N ARG A 16 -17.60 -0.73 29.28
CA ARG A 16 -16.79 0.07 30.21
C ARG A 16 -15.39 0.30 29.63
N GLY A 17 -14.73 1.39 30.01
CA GLY A 17 -13.45 1.82 29.39
C GLY A 17 -12.35 0.73 29.32
N LYS A 18 -12.30 -0.20 30.28
CA LYS A 18 -11.39 -1.36 30.23
C LYS A 18 -11.72 -2.34 29.10
N GLN A 19 -13.00 -2.59 28.83
CA GLN A 19 -13.47 -3.44 27.73
C GLN A 19 -13.22 -2.76 26.37
N ILE A 20 -13.49 -1.45 26.27
CA ILE A 20 -13.17 -0.65 25.06
C ILE A 20 -11.68 -0.71 24.76
N ALA A 21 -10.81 -0.49 25.76
CA ALA A 21 -9.36 -0.56 25.58
C ALA A 21 -8.89 -1.95 25.11
N ALA A 22 -9.39 -3.03 25.71
CA ALA A 22 -9.07 -4.39 25.30
C ALA A 22 -9.54 -4.70 23.86
N ALA A 23 -10.73 -4.25 23.47
CA ALA A 23 -11.26 -4.39 22.12
C ALA A 23 -10.43 -3.59 21.09
N ALA A 24 -10.05 -2.35 21.42
CA ALA A 24 -9.22 -1.50 20.57
C ALA A 24 -7.82 -2.09 20.33
N ILE A 25 -7.18 -2.63 21.37
CA ILE A 25 -5.89 -3.34 21.25
C ILE A 25 -6.03 -4.57 20.32
N ARG A 26 -7.08 -5.38 20.49
CA ARG A 26 -7.34 -6.52 19.62
C ARG A 26 -7.56 -6.09 18.16
N ALA A 27 -8.36 -5.05 17.91
CA ALA A 27 -8.61 -4.51 16.58
C ALA A 27 -7.32 -3.98 15.92
N ASN A 28 -6.50 -3.24 16.66
CA ASN A 28 -5.22 -2.72 16.17
C ASN A 28 -4.24 -3.85 15.79
N ASN A 29 -4.22 -4.95 16.56
CA ASN A 29 -3.40 -6.12 16.24
C ASN A 29 -3.88 -6.81 14.95
N VAL A 30 -5.20 -6.97 14.76
CA VAL A 30 -5.77 -7.53 13.52
C VAL A 30 -5.46 -6.64 12.31
N LEU A 31 -5.63 -5.32 12.44
CA LEU A 31 -5.31 -4.37 11.37
C LEU A 31 -3.82 -4.38 11.01
N THR A 32 -2.94 -4.55 11.99
CA THR A 32 -1.49 -4.74 11.76
C THR A 32 -1.19 -6.01 10.99
N GLY A 33 -1.88 -7.12 11.30
CA GLY A 33 -1.79 -8.37 10.53
C GLY A 33 -2.25 -8.20 9.08
N ILE A 34 -3.35 -7.49 8.84
CA ILE A 34 -3.86 -7.18 7.49
C ILE A 34 -2.85 -6.32 6.71
N CYS A 35 -2.26 -5.29 7.34
CA CYS A 35 -1.26 -4.44 6.70
C CYS A 35 0.02 -5.22 6.36
N ALA A 36 0.46 -6.14 7.22
CA ALA A 36 1.58 -7.03 6.94
C ALA A 36 1.28 -8.00 5.79
N ALA A 37 0.11 -8.64 5.77
CA ALA A 37 -0.31 -9.55 4.70
C ALA A 37 -0.42 -8.84 3.34
N ALA A 38 -0.99 -7.63 3.31
CA ALA A 38 -1.03 -6.79 2.13
C ALA A 38 0.39 -6.38 1.67
N GLY A 39 1.24 -5.97 2.60
CA GLY A 39 2.65 -5.63 2.35
C GLY A 39 3.46 -6.78 1.75
N LEU A 40 3.23 -8.02 2.18
CA LEU A 40 3.88 -9.22 1.63
C LEU A 40 3.28 -9.67 0.28
N THR A 41 1.99 -9.37 0.04
CA THR A 41 1.32 -9.74 -1.21
C THR A 41 1.67 -8.80 -2.37
N LEU A 42 1.91 -7.51 -2.10
CA LEU A 42 2.19 -6.52 -3.15
C LEU A 42 3.42 -6.88 -4.03
N PRO A 43 4.58 -7.31 -3.50
CA PRO A 43 5.72 -7.72 -4.33
C PRO A 43 5.39 -8.90 -5.26
N ALA A 44 4.66 -9.90 -4.76
CA ALA A 44 4.22 -11.04 -5.57
C ALA A 44 3.20 -10.63 -6.65
N ALA A 45 2.29 -9.71 -6.33
CA ALA A 45 1.37 -9.12 -7.29
C ALA A 45 2.11 -8.33 -8.37
N VAL A 46 3.09 -7.50 -8.02
CA VAL A 46 3.93 -6.76 -8.98
C VAL A 46 4.72 -7.72 -9.89
N TRP A 47 5.28 -8.81 -9.34
CA TRP A 47 5.93 -9.84 -10.15
C TRP A 47 4.96 -10.52 -11.13
N ALA A 48 3.71 -10.78 -10.73
CA ALA A 48 2.70 -11.37 -11.61
C ALA A 48 2.17 -10.39 -12.68
N THR A 49 1.95 -9.11 -12.30
CA THR A 49 1.32 -8.09 -13.15
C THR A 49 2.27 -7.50 -14.19
N LEU A 50 3.57 -7.32 -13.88
CA LEU A 50 4.52 -6.76 -14.83
C LEU A 50 4.75 -7.68 -16.03
N MET A 51 4.73 -7.12 -17.23
CA MET A 51 4.92 -7.87 -18.49
C MET A 51 5.98 -7.19 -19.37
N PRO A 52 7.28 -7.32 -19.06
CA PRO A 52 8.37 -6.78 -19.90
C PRO A 52 8.28 -7.29 -21.35
N GLY A 53 8.72 -6.48 -22.31
CA GLY A 53 8.66 -6.78 -23.76
C GLY A 53 7.25 -6.83 -24.38
N GLN A 54 6.17 -6.90 -23.60
CA GLN A 54 4.80 -7.02 -24.10
C GLN A 54 4.16 -5.66 -24.43
N GLY A 55 3.18 -5.66 -25.34
CA GLY A 55 2.48 -4.45 -25.79
C GLY A 55 1.66 -3.68 -24.72
N ARG A 56 1.50 -4.24 -23.51
CA ARG A 56 0.91 -3.56 -22.33
C ARG A 56 1.91 -3.32 -21.19
N SER A 57 3.21 -3.53 -21.44
CA SER A 57 4.31 -3.39 -20.46
C SER A 57 4.26 -2.08 -19.67
N VAL A 58 4.18 -0.94 -20.36
CA VAL A 58 4.11 0.40 -19.74
C VAL A 58 2.85 0.57 -18.88
N ALA A 59 1.70 0.08 -19.37
CA ALA A 59 0.44 0.14 -18.60
C ALA A 59 0.53 -0.69 -17.31
N ALA A 60 1.14 -1.88 -17.37
CA ALA A 60 1.41 -2.70 -16.19
C ALA A 60 2.40 -2.03 -15.22
N ALA A 61 3.45 -1.39 -15.73
CA ALA A 61 4.40 -0.63 -14.90
C ALA A 61 3.72 0.54 -14.17
N VAL A 62 2.87 1.29 -14.87
CA VAL A 62 2.06 2.37 -14.27
C VAL A 62 1.12 1.80 -13.19
N LEU A 63 0.43 0.69 -13.44
CA LEU A 63 -0.45 0.06 -12.45
C LEU A 63 0.31 -0.35 -11.18
N CYS A 64 1.46 -0.99 -11.32
CA CYS A 64 2.33 -1.36 -10.20
C CYS A 64 2.83 -0.11 -9.45
N GLY A 65 3.22 0.95 -10.17
CA GLY A 65 3.62 2.24 -9.60
C GLY A 65 2.50 2.91 -8.80
N LEU A 66 1.25 2.87 -9.28
CA LEU A 66 0.08 3.37 -8.55
C LEU A 66 -0.14 2.61 -7.23
N PHE A 67 0.01 1.27 -7.23
CA PHE A 67 -0.10 0.51 -5.98
C PHE A 67 1.03 0.79 -4.99
N VAL A 68 2.29 0.95 -5.46
CA VAL A 68 3.41 1.41 -4.62
C VAL A 68 3.11 2.80 -4.01
N LEU A 69 2.59 3.73 -4.82
CA LEU A 69 2.21 5.07 -4.39
C LEU A 69 1.09 5.04 -3.33
N ILE A 70 0.03 4.25 -3.54
CA ILE A 70 -1.08 4.06 -2.60
C ILE A 70 -0.59 3.45 -1.27
N PHE A 71 0.31 2.47 -1.30
CA PHE A 71 0.82 1.86 -0.06
C PHE A 71 1.64 2.85 0.78
N ILE A 72 2.44 3.71 0.11
CA ILE A 72 3.21 4.77 0.77
C ILE A 72 2.28 5.87 1.30
N SER A 73 1.32 6.35 0.50
CA SER A 73 0.42 7.44 0.90
C SER A 73 -0.52 7.04 2.04
N ARG A 74 -1.05 5.81 2.00
CA ARG A 74 -1.89 5.24 3.06
C ARG A 74 -1.15 5.11 4.39
N GLY A 75 0.18 5.06 4.39
CA GLY A 75 0.98 5.10 5.62
C GLY A 75 0.61 6.26 6.56
N ARG A 76 0.16 7.41 6.02
CA ARG A 76 -0.26 8.56 6.85
C ARG A 76 -1.62 8.38 7.54
N ALA A 77 -2.43 7.40 7.13
CA ALA A 77 -3.81 7.21 7.61
C ALA A 77 -3.91 6.29 8.85
N PHE A 78 -2.81 5.66 9.26
CA PHE A 78 -2.78 4.73 10.39
C PHE A 78 -2.28 5.41 11.68
N ALA A 79 -2.99 5.18 12.78
CA ALA A 79 -2.58 5.67 14.10
C ALA A 79 -1.36 4.90 14.67
N ASP A 80 -1.21 3.61 14.32
CA ASP A 80 -0.05 2.81 14.70
C ASP A 80 1.02 2.81 13.60
N LYS A 81 2.23 3.25 13.97
CA LYS A 81 3.41 3.25 13.09
C LYS A 81 3.72 1.86 12.52
N ARG A 82 3.37 0.77 13.22
CA ARG A 82 3.56 -0.62 12.76
C ARG A 82 2.82 -0.91 11.45
N GLN A 83 1.60 -0.38 11.29
CA GLN A 83 0.79 -0.54 10.09
C GLN A 83 1.38 0.24 8.91
N ALA A 84 1.81 1.49 9.16
CA ALA A 84 2.47 2.33 8.17
C ALA A 84 3.80 1.70 7.69
N ILE A 85 4.65 1.24 8.62
CA ILE A 85 5.91 0.57 8.30
C ILE A 85 5.68 -0.69 7.46
N ALA A 86 4.69 -1.52 7.80
CA ALA A 86 4.40 -2.74 7.05
C ALA A 86 4.05 -2.47 5.57
N LEU A 87 3.24 -1.44 5.29
CA LEU A 87 2.89 -1.05 3.92
C LEU A 87 4.07 -0.41 3.17
N VAL A 88 4.83 0.47 3.82
CA VAL A 88 6.02 1.10 3.20
C VAL A 88 7.09 0.06 2.88
N CYS A 89 7.36 -0.89 3.78
CA CYS A 89 8.27 -2.01 3.49
C CYS A 89 7.77 -2.89 2.33
N GLY A 90 6.46 -3.15 2.25
CA GLY A 90 5.86 -3.85 1.11
C GLY A 90 6.01 -3.10 -0.22
N ALA A 91 5.84 -1.78 -0.20
CA ALA A 91 6.03 -0.91 -1.36
C ALA A 91 7.49 -0.86 -1.83
N VAL A 92 8.44 -0.77 -0.89
CA VAL A 92 9.89 -0.83 -1.18
C VAL A 92 10.27 -2.19 -1.76
N ALA A 93 9.82 -3.29 -1.15
CA ALA A 93 10.07 -4.64 -1.65
C ALA A 93 9.47 -4.84 -3.05
N ALA A 94 8.28 -4.29 -3.32
CA ALA A 94 7.62 -4.37 -4.61
C ALA A 94 8.35 -3.56 -5.70
N MET A 95 8.92 -2.40 -5.36
CA MET A 95 9.80 -1.64 -6.27
C MET A 95 11.04 -2.46 -6.63
N CYS A 96 11.72 -3.05 -5.64
CA CYS A 96 12.89 -3.92 -5.87
C CYS A 96 12.54 -5.13 -6.75
N VAL A 97 11.45 -5.85 -6.45
CA VAL A 97 10.99 -7.00 -7.24
C VAL A 97 10.60 -6.59 -8.66
N GLY A 98 10.01 -5.40 -8.84
CA GLY A 98 9.70 -4.85 -10.16
C GLY A 98 10.95 -4.58 -10.99
N VAL A 99 11.95 -3.90 -10.42
CA VAL A 99 13.24 -3.64 -11.08
C VAL A 99 13.96 -4.96 -11.41
N VAL A 100 14.02 -5.91 -10.48
CA VAL A 100 14.61 -7.25 -10.71
C VAL A 100 13.91 -7.96 -11.87
N LYS A 101 12.56 -7.89 -11.98
CA LYS A 101 11.87 -8.52 -13.11
C LYS A 101 12.25 -7.90 -14.46
N TYR A 102 12.38 -6.58 -14.55
CA TYR A 102 12.81 -5.93 -15.79
C TYR A 102 14.26 -6.32 -16.15
N VAL A 103 15.19 -6.25 -15.19
CA VAL A 103 16.60 -6.62 -15.42
C VAL A 103 16.74 -8.09 -15.85
N LEU A 104 15.96 -9.02 -15.27
CA LEU A 104 15.98 -10.44 -15.63
C LEU A 104 15.22 -10.79 -16.93
N SER A 105 14.51 -9.83 -17.54
CA SER A 105 13.77 -10.06 -18.79
C SER A 105 14.54 -9.62 -20.04
N GLU A 106 15.65 -8.90 -19.88
CA GLU A 106 16.49 -8.42 -20.98
C GLU A 106 17.60 -9.46 -21.28
N PRO A 107 17.98 -9.72 -22.55
CA PRO A 107 19.08 -10.61 -22.91
C PRO A 107 20.41 -10.25 -22.20
N ALA A 108 21.13 -11.30 -21.81
CA ALA A 108 22.29 -11.18 -20.93
C ALA A 108 23.58 -10.69 -21.64
N PRO A 109 24.46 -9.95 -20.95
CA PRO A 109 24.23 -9.08 -19.81
C PRO A 109 24.23 -7.62 -20.29
N SER A 110 23.07 -7.10 -20.70
CA SER A 110 22.95 -5.69 -21.09
C SER A 110 23.21 -4.78 -19.87
N GLY A 111 24.39 -4.14 -19.85
CA GLY A 111 24.75 -3.19 -18.78
C GLY A 111 23.74 -2.05 -18.65
N GLU A 112 23.08 -1.68 -19.75
CA GLU A 112 22.00 -0.69 -19.79
C GLU A 112 20.80 -1.06 -18.90
N ALA A 113 20.32 -2.31 -18.90
CA ALA A 113 19.19 -2.69 -18.06
C ALA A 113 19.53 -2.59 -16.56
N VAL A 114 20.76 -2.97 -16.20
CA VAL A 114 21.29 -2.83 -14.82
C VAL A 114 21.46 -1.35 -14.44
N LEU A 115 21.96 -0.51 -15.35
CA LEU A 115 22.12 0.93 -15.14
C LEU A 115 20.77 1.63 -14.94
N TRP A 116 19.76 1.35 -15.77
CA TRP A 116 18.41 1.89 -15.59
C TRP A 116 17.76 1.38 -14.31
N GLY A 117 17.90 0.09 -13.99
CA GLY A 117 17.42 -0.48 -12.73
C GLY A 117 18.04 0.19 -11.50
N ALA A 118 19.36 0.39 -11.52
CA ALA A 118 20.07 1.12 -10.47
C ALA A 118 19.62 2.59 -10.38
N ALA A 119 19.45 3.28 -11.51
CA ALA A 119 18.97 4.66 -11.54
C ALA A 119 17.57 4.81 -10.95
N VAL A 120 16.65 3.89 -11.25
CA VAL A 120 15.29 3.85 -10.66
C VAL A 120 15.35 3.62 -9.15
N LEU A 121 16.16 2.67 -8.67
CA LEU A 121 16.32 2.41 -7.24
C LEU A 121 16.96 3.58 -6.48
N VAL A 122 17.97 4.24 -7.08
CA VAL A 122 18.60 5.44 -6.51
C VAL A 122 17.64 6.62 -6.49
N ALA A 123 16.84 6.83 -7.54
CA ALA A 123 15.83 7.89 -7.57
C ALA A 123 14.72 7.65 -6.52
N PHE A 124 14.21 6.42 -6.41
CA PHE A 124 13.18 6.05 -5.44
C PHE A 124 13.69 6.12 -3.99
N GLY A 125 14.86 5.54 -3.72
CA GLY A 125 15.50 5.60 -2.40
C GLY A 125 15.90 7.03 -2.01
N GLY A 126 16.41 7.82 -2.96
CA GLY A 126 16.73 9.23 -2.78
C GLY A 126 15.50 10.10 -2.48
N ALA A 127 14.37 9.86 -3.18
CA ALA A 127 13.10 10.52 -2.87
C ALA A 127 12.57 10.13 -1.49
N GLY A 128 12.68 8.85 -1.10
CA GLY A 128 12.34 8.37 0.24
C GLY A 128 13.20 9.00 1.34
N LEU A 129 14.51 9.12 1.12
CA LEU A 129 15.45 9.78 2.04
C LEU A 129 15.19 11.29 2.14
N ALA A 130 14.95 11.97 1.01
CA ALA A 130 14.58 13.38 0.99
C ALA A 130 13.27 13.62 1.74
N ALA A 131 12.27 12.76 1.57
CA ALA A 131 11.04 12.82 2.37
C ALA A 131 11.33 12.59 3.86
N ALA A 132 12.12 11.58 4.23
CA ALA A 132 12.46 11.29 5.62
C ALA A 132 13.21 12.46 6.33
N LEU A 133 14.01 13.23 5.60
CA LEU A 133 14.74 14.40 6.12
C LEU A 133 13.90 15.68 6.14
N LEU A 134 13.07 15.92 5.11
CA LEU A 134 12.32 17.17 4.94
C LEU A 134 10.97 17.15 5.69
N VAL A 135 10.23 16.04 5.64
CA VAL A 135 8.89 15.92 6.25
C VAL A 135 8.86 16.30 7.74
N PRO A 136 9.83 15.91 8.60
CA PRO A 136 9.80 16.28 10.02
C PRO A 136 10.01 17.78 10.30
N ILE A 137 10.70 18.51 9.41
CA ILE A 137 11.03 19.93 9.59
C ILE A 137 10.09 20.87 8.82
N THR A 138 9.36 20.37 7.81
CA THR A 138 8.41 21.18 7.04
C THR A 138 7.09 21.43 7.77
N ARG A 139 6.67 22.70 7.86
CA ARG A 139 5.35 23.10 8.37
C ARG A 139 4.30 22.91 7.27
N PHE A 140 3.69 21.73 7.22
CA PHE A 140 2.66 21.41 6.23
C PHE A 140 1.46 22.37 6.31
N THR A 141 1.18 23.05 5.21
CA THR A 141 -0.08 23.79 5.04
C THR A 141 -1.23 22.81 4.80
N PRO A 142 -2.50 23.20 5.10
CA PRO A 142 -3.66 22.36 4.81
C PRO A 142 -3.73 21.91 3.34
N LEU A 143 -3.26 22.76 2.41
CA LEU A 143 -3.23 22.49 0.98
C LEU A 143 -2.27 21.33 0.61
N VAL A 144 -1.09 21.23 1.22
CA VAL A 144 -0.17 20.11 0.93
C VAL A 144 -0.76 18.78 1.42
N ARG A 145 -1.44 18.77 2.58
CA ARG A 145 -2.18 17.60 3.04
C ARG A 145 -3.29 17.26 2.04
N MET A 146 -4.16 18.22 1.70
CA MET A 146 -5.26 18.09 0.74
C MET A 146 -4.78 17.44 -0.57
N VAL A 147 -3.70 17.94 -1.17
CA VAL A 147 -3.11 17.41 -2.42
C VAL A 147 -2.67 15.94 -2.28
N ALA A 148 -2.08 15.54 -1.15
CA ALA A 148 -1.70 14.14 -0.92
C ALA A 148 -2.92 13.20 -0.83
N GLU A 149 -4.07 13.70 -0.35
CA GLU A 149 -5.31 12.91 -0.25
C GLU A 149 -5.97 12.77 -1.62
N TRP A 150 -6.02 13.85 -2.41
CA TRP A 150 -6.49 13.81 -3.80
C TRP A 150 -5.63 12.92 -4.69
N LEU A 151 -4.30 12.96 -4.54
CA LEU A 151 -3.38 12.10 -5.27
C LEU A 151 -3.62 10.61 -4.99
N GLU A 152 -3.88 10.25 -3.73
CA GLU A 152 -4.25 8.88 -3.35
C GLU A 152 -5.60 8.46 -3.93
N ILE A 153 -6.62 9.31 -3.84
CA ILE A 153 -7.96 9.06 -4.40
C ILE A 153 -7.88 8.88 -5.92
N VAL A 154 -7.15 9.74 -6.63
CA VAL A 154 -6.93 9.63 -8.08
C VAL A 154 -6.17 8.34 -8.42
N ALA A 155 -5.14 7.97 -7.66
CA ALA A 155 -4.42 6.72 -7.89
C ALA A 155 -5.34 5.48 -7.76
N ILE A 156 -6.22 5.44 -6.76
CA ILE A 156 -7.22 4.37 -6.58
C ILE A 156 -8.23 4.35 -7.73
N ILE A 157 -8.75 5.52 -8.13
CA ILE A 157 -9.72 5.66 -9.23
C ILE A 157 -9.11 5.22 -10.57
N VAL A 158 -7.84 5.52 -10.83
CA VAL A 158 -7.16 5.15 -12.10
C VAL A 158 -6.72 3.69 -12.10
N ALA A 159 -6.31 3.12 -10.96
CA ALA A 159 -5.84 1.74 -10.88
C ALA A 159 -6.91 0.71 -11.29
N MET A 160 -8.19 0.92 -10.94
CA MET A 160 -9.28 -0.03 -11.23
C MET A 160 -9.58 -0.18 -12.74
N PRO A 161 -9.85 0.90 -13.52
CA PRO A 161 -10.01 0.80 -14.98
C PRO A 161 -8.73 0.31 -15.67
N LEU A 162 -7.56 0.69 -15.18
CA LEU A 162 -6.27 0.26 -15.74
C LEU A 162 -6.07 -1.26 -15.58
N ALA A 163 -6.37 -1.82 -14.41
CA ALA A 163 -6.36 -3.26 -14.16
C ALA A 163 -7.38 -4.01 -15.05
N ALA A 164 -8.62 -3.49 -15.16
CA ALA A 164 -9.65 -4.06 -16.03
C ALA A 164 -9.24 -4.08 -17.51
N TRP A 165 -8.56 -3.03 -17.99
CA TRP A 165 -8.04 -2.96 -19.36
C TRP A 165 -6.89 -3.93 -19.59
N ILE A 166 -5.91 -3.96 -18.67
CA ILE A 166 -4.73 -4.85 -18.76
C ILE A 166 -5.14 -6.32 -18.72
N GLY A 167 -6.05 -6.69 -17.82
CA GLY A 167 -6.66 -8.03 -17.74
C GLY A 167 -7.59 -8.37 -18.90
N GLY A 168 -7.82 -7.45 -19.84
CA GLY A 168 -8.59 -7.71 -21.06
C GLY A 168 -10.11 -7.74 -20.88
N LEU A 169 -10.65 -7.25 -19.75
CA LEU A 169 -12.09 -7.25 -19.48
C LEU A 169 -12.86 -6.47 -20.55
N PHE A 170 -12.41 -5.25 -20.90
CA PHE A 170 -13.05 -4.45 -21.96
C PHE A 170 -13.00 -5.12 -23.34
N THR A 171 -11.93 -5.85 -23.64
CA THR A 171 -11.86 -6.66 -24.88
C THR A 171 -12.81 -7.85 -24.85
N TRP A 172 -13.00 -8.51 -23.70
CA TRP A 172 -13.97 -9.60 -23.53
C TRP A 172 -15.42 -9.11 -23.56
N VAL A 173 -15.73 -7.92 -23.04
CA VAL A 173 -17.08 -7.31 -23.12
C VAL A 173 -17.44 -6.98 -24.58
N ARG A 174 -16.49 -6.56 -25.41
CA ARG A 174 -16.70 -6.19 -26.82
C ARG A 174 -16.87 -7.37 -27.79
N MET A 175 -16.63 -8.60 -27.35
CA MET A 175 -16.67 -9.82 -28.18
C MET A 175 -17.92 -10.68 -27.90
N ARG A 176 -19.05 -10.00 -27.65
CA ARG A 176 -20.32 -10.53 -27.13
C ARG A 176 -21.49 -9.75 -27.71
#